data_AF-A0AAD5YXW0-F1
#
_entry.id   AF-A0AAD5YXW0-F1
#
_cell.length_a   1.000
_cell.length_b   1.000
_cell.length_c   1.000
_cell.angle_alpha   90.00
_cell.angle_beta   90.00
_cell.angle_gamma   90.00
#
_symmetry.space_group_name_H-M   'P 1'
#
loop_
_entity.id
_entity.type
_entity.pdbx_description
1 polymer ?
#
loop_
_entity_poly.entity_id
_entity_poly.type
_entity_poly.pdbx_seq_one_letter_code
_entity_poly.pdbx_strand_id
1 'polypeptide(L)'
;MLEIATALTGQSAALWERFNDLSQIVFFGVLQPRGPSNLATLRLSDQLSLFLTFSYLVLQRSELKKMASAEQVDFNDPHAPHANAVEAFNEVLAKIKSEIVKSRHDWDKHEPKMWSRAQGLSDHELTNFTVENDLVLVRSGGTSYGNIILGKIRIPAVNDAEGEGFIHVRIHDPPNRGTEDVMFHSLWTDEGSRDAEGRPTTWRAIHNLDTPLEFFNE
;
A
#
# COMPACT_ATOMS: atom_id res chain seq x y z
N MET A 1 -52.02 9.33 -42.34
CA MET A 1 -52.64 9.25 -41.00
C MET A 1 -52.34 7.89 -40.42
N LEU A 2 -51.97 7.87 -39.14
CA LEU A 2 -51.73 6.74 -38.23
C LEU A 2 -50.27 6.33 -38.00
N GLU A 3 -49.76 6.81 -36.87
CA GLU A 3 -48.64 6.31 -36.08
C GLU A 3 -49.03 4.99 -35.36
N ILE A 4 -48.06 4.10 -35.11
CA ILE A 4 -47.57 3.70 -33.76
C ILE A 4 -46.52 2.58 -33.90
N ALA A 5 -45.39 2.82 -33.22
CA ALA A 5 -44.28 1.99 -32.73
C ALA A 5 -44.18 0.50 -33.06
N THR A 6 -42.95 0.03 -33.34
CA THR A 6 -42.24 -1.04 -32.57
C THR A 6 -40.76 -1.20 -33.02
N ALA A 7 -39.86 -1.10 -32.03
CA ALA A 7 -38.60 -1.82 -31.79
C ALA A 7 -37.32 -1.69 -32.67
N LEU A 8 -36.24 -1.38 -31.94
CA LEU A 8 -34.93 -2.07 -31.92
C LEU A 8 -34.07 -2.07 -33.20
N THR A 9 -33.11 -1.15 -33.25
CA THR A 9 -31.68 -1.48 -33.49
C THR A 9 -30.84 -0.21 -33.29
N GLY A 10 -29.92 -0.24 -32.33
CA GLY A 10 -29.06 0.90 -32.01
C GLY A 10 -28.29 0.79 -30.71
N GLN A 11 -28.02 -0.42 -30.23
CA GLN A 11 -26.90 -0.67 -29.32
C GLN A 11 -25.60 -0.57 -30.13
N SER A 12 -24.60 0.17 -29.63
CA SER A 12 -23.20 -0.30 -29.50
C SER A 12 -22.13 0.80 -29.43
N ALA A 13 -22.44 2.10 -29.54
CA ALA A 13 -21.38 3.12 -29.61
C ALA A 13 -21.21 4.03 -28.36
N ALA A 14 -22.13 4.02 -27.38
CA ALA A 14 -22.07 4.96 -26.24
C ALA A 14 -21.76 4.31 -24.87
N LEU A 15 -21.37 3.03 -24.85
CA LEU A 15 -21.12 2.27 -23.61
C LEU A 15 -19.63 2.13 -23.24
N TRP A 16 -18.70 2.69 -24.02
CA TRP A 16 -17.26 2.53 -23.80
C TRP A 16 -16.51 3.76 -23.24
N GLU A 17 -17.15 4.92 -23.10
CA GLU A 17 -16.52 6.12 -22.50
C GLU A 17 -16.94 6.42 -21.05
N ARG A 18 -17.52 5.44 -20.33
CA ARG A 18 -18.05 5.69 -18.98
C ARG A 18 -17.59 4.75 -17.86
N PHE A 19 -16.41 4.16 -18.00
CA PHE A 19 -15.83 3.30 -16.95
C PHE A 19 -14.38 3.67 -16.62
N ASN A 20 -14.18 4.90 -16.13
CA ASN A 20 -12.98 5.24 -15.37
C ASN A 20 -13.32 6.32 -14.33
N ASP A 21 -14.04 5.94 -13.27
CA ASP A 21 -13.90 6.63 -11.99
C ASP A 21 -14.38 5.76 -10.82
N LEU A 22 -13.49 5.55 -9.86
CA LEU A 22 -13.59 4.58 -8.75
C LEU A 22 -14.37 5.17 -7.58
N SER A 23 -15.70 5.30 -7.71
CA SER A 23 -16.56 5.75 -6.60
C SER A 23 -17.82 4.94 -6.34
N GLN A 24 -17.93 3.71 -6.84
CA GLN A 24 -19.17 2.94 -6.71
C GLN A 24 -18.95 1.49 -6.25
N ILE A 25 -18.62 1.29 -4.97
CA ILE A 25 -19.04 0.07 -4.25
C ILE A 25 -19.57 0.44 -2.85
N VAL A 26 -20.83 0.02 -2.64
CA VAL A 26 -21.66 -0.03 -1.42
C VAL A 26 -22.48 1.22 -1.05
N PHE A 27 -23.75 1.25 -1.50
CA PHE A 27 -24.87 1.19 -0.56
C PHE A 27 -26.10 0.62 -1.29
N PHE A 28 -26.32 -0.69 -1.12
CA PHE A 28 -27.59 -1.33 -1.45
C PHE A 28 -28.45 -1.35 -0.19
N GLY A 29 -29.66 -0.79 -0.30
CA GLY A 29 -30.76 -1.02 0.63
C GLY A 29 -31.03 0.13 1.59
N VAL A 30 -32.19 0.78 1.42
CA VAL A 30 -33.32 0.71 2.36
C VAL A 30 -34.44 1.65 1.86
N LEU A 31 -35.64 1.08 1.72
CA LEU A 31 -36.99 1.68 1.55
C LEU A 31 -37.45 2.15 0.16
N GLN A 32 -38.09 1.22 -0.57
CA GLN A 32 -39.23 1.57 -1.43
C GLN A 32 -40.48 1.81 -0.55
N PRO A 33 -41.13 2.98 -0.60
CA PRO A 33 -42.42 3.16 0.03
C PRO A 33 -43.52 2.55 -0.84
N ARG A 34 -44.19 1.51 -0.34
CA ARG A 34 -45.53 1.13 -0.80
C ARG A 34 -46.54 1.99 -0.05
N GLY A 35 -47.12 2.99 -0.72
CA GLY A 35 -48.28 3.74 -0.23
C GLY A 35 -48.22 5.25 -0.52
N PRO A 36 -49.36 5.91 -0.77
CA PRO A 36 -49.37 7.34 -1.09
C PRO A 36 -49.48 8.15 0.20
N SER A 37 -48.42 8.86 0.60
CA SER A 37 -48.51 10.15 1.32
C SER A 37 -47.14 10.69 1.70
N ASN A 38 -46.95 11.98 1.42
CA ASN A 38 -45.89 12.89 1.90
C ASN A 38 -44.45 12.63 1.43
N LEU A 39 -44.18 13.03 0.18
CA LEU A 39 -42.84 13.39 -0.26
C LEU A 39 -42.46 14.75 0.36
N ALA A 40 -41.63 14.72 1.41
CA ALA A 40 -40.89 15.91 1.82
C ALA A 40 -39.85 16.22 0.74
N THR A 41 -40.12 17.24 -0.08
CA THR A 41 -39.17 17.76 -1.05
C THR A 41 -38.02 18.44 -0.30
N LEU A 42 -36.87 17.77 -0.20
CA LEU A 42 -35.64 18.40 0.29
C LEU A 42 -35.28 19.57 -0.63
N ARG A 43 -35.03 20.75 -0.06
CA ARG A 43 -34.68 21.93 -0.84
C ARG A 43 -33.29 21.75 -1.44
N LEU A 44 -33.09 22.31 -2.63
CA LEU A 44 -31.81 22.23 -3.37
C LEU A 44 -30.61 22.72 -2.53
N SER A 45 -30.85 23.66 -1.60
CA SER A 45 -29.88 24.16 -0.63
C SER A 45 -29.36 23.07 0.32
N ASP A 46 -30.22 22.13 0.70
CA ASP A 46 -29.91 21.11 1.69
C ASP A 46 -29.10 19.98 1.04
N GLN A 47 -29.38 19.69 -0.24
CA GLN A 47 -28.58 18.75 -1.02
C GLN A 47 -27.18 19.29 -1.32
N LEU A 48 -27.03 20.59 -1.61
CA LEU A 48 -25.73 21.22 -1.81
C LEU A 48 -24.88 21.25 -0.53
N SER A 49 -25.51 21.49 0.63
CA SER A 49 -24.85 21.45 1.94
C SER A 49 -24.31 20.04 2.27
N LEU A 50 -25.12 19.00 2.07
CA LEU A 50 -24.70 17.61 2.23
C LEU A 50 -23.55 17.23 1.29
N PHE A 51 -23.59 17.67 0.04
CA PHE A 51 -22.53 17.39 -0.95
C PHE A 51 -21.20 18.09 -0.60
N LEU A 52 -21.26 19.34 -0.14
CA LEU A 52 -20.08 20.08 0.33
C LEU A 52 -19.47 19.48 1.59
N THR A 53 -20.31 19.02 2.53
CA THR A 53 -19.84 18.41 3.78
C THR A 53 -19.21 17.05 3.50
N PHE A 54 -19.78 16.25 2.58
CA PHE A 54 -19.22 14.97 2.17
C PHE A 54 -17.92 15.14 1.38
N SER A 55 -17.84 16.13 0.50
CA SER A 55 -16.59 16.48 -0.21
C SER A 55 -15.50 16.93 0.76
N TYR A 56 -15.85 17.72 1.78
CA TYR A 56 -14.93 18.13 2.84
C TYR A 56 -14.46 16.95 3.69
N LEU A 57 -15.34 15.98 3.97
CA LEU A 57 -14.99 14.77 4.71
C LEU A 57 -14.09 13.81 3.90
N VAL A 58 -14.31 13.73 2.58
CA VAL A 58 -13.46 12.96 1.65
C VAL A 58 -12.09 13.61 1.48
N LEU A 59 -12.02 14.95 1.37
CA LEU A 59 -10.78 15.71 1.40
C LEU A 59 -10.05 15.60 2.76
N GLN A 60 -10.77 15.63 3.89
CA GLN A 60 -10.18 15.36 5.21
C GLN A 60 -9.69 13.91 5.37
N ARG A 61 -10.33 12.94 4.70
CA ARG A 61 -9.87 11.55 4.70
C ARG A 61 -8.63 11.32 3.83
N SER A 62 -8.45 12.06 2.73
CA SER A 62 -7.21 12.02 1.95
C SER A 62 -6.04 12.68 2.67
N GLU A 63 -6.30 13.66 3.54
CA GLU A 63 -5.31 14.36 4.38
C GLU A 63 -4.85 13.54 5.61
N LEU A 64 -5.47 12.39 5.90
CA LEU A 64 -5.09 11.51 7.01
C LEU A 64 -4.09 10.41 6.62
N LYS A 65 -3.65 10.36 5.36
CA LYS A 65 -2.46 9.59 4.98
C LYS A 65 -1.23 10.44 5.29
N LYS A 66 -0.94 10.64 6.58
CA LYS A 66 0.26 11.36 7.03
C LYS A 66 1.50 10.63 6.56
N MET A 67 2.15 11.18 5.52
CA MET A 67 3.52 10.85 5.20
C MET A 67 4.38 11.36 6.34
N ALA A 68 4.87 10.47 7.19
CA ALA A 68 6.06 10.80 7.95
C ALA A 68 7.13 11.13 6.89
N SER A 69 7.63 12.36 6.88
CA SER A 69 8.76 12.72 6.02
C SER A 69 10.06 12.39 6.75
N ALA A 70 11.11 12.03 6.00
CA ALA A 70 12.42 11.66 6.54
C ALA A 70 13.02 12.73 7.49
N GLU A 71 12.66 14.00 7.28
CA GLU A 71 13.18 15.15 8.04
C GLU A 71 12.69 15.23 9.50
N GLN A 72 11.77 14.36 9.94
CA GLN A 72 11.11 14.46 11.24
C GLN A 72 11.26 13.26 12.18
N VAL A 73 12.03 12.23 11.79
CA VAL A 73 12.16 11.01 12.59
C VAL A 73 13.61 10.76 12.95
N ASP A 74 13.95 10.93 14.22
CA ASP A 74 15.26 10.59 14.76
C ASP A 74 15.33 9.08 15.02
N PHE A 75 16.00 8.36 14.11
CA PHE A 75 16.18 6.93 14.20
C PHE A 75 17.39 6.61 15.07
N ASN A 76 17.22 5.63 15.96
CA ASN A 76 18.36 5.04 16.67
C ASN A 76 19.35 4.35 15.70
N ASP A 77 20.53 4.02 16.23
CA ASP A 77 21.53 3.26 15.48
C ASP A 77 21.00 1.87 15.10
N PRO A 78 21.36 1.33 13.92
CA PRO A 78 21.00 -0.03 13.54
C PRO A 78 21.49 -1.05 14.57
N HIS A 79 20.59 -1.92 15.03
CA HIS A 79 20.91 -2.95 16.01
C HIS A 79 20.19 -4.27 15.72
N ALA A 80 20.67 -5.37 16.30
CA ALA A 80 19.98 -6.66 16.24
C ALA A 80 18.59 -6.56 16.89
N PRO A 81 17.57 -7.29 16.40
CA PRO A 81 16.22 -7.15 16.91
C PRO A 81 16.10 -7.60 18.36
N HIS A 82 15.43 -6.78 19.16
CA HIS A 82 14.97 -7.15 20.50
C HIS A 82 13.58 -7.79 20.42
N ALA A 83 13.14 -8.43 21.52
CA ALA A 83 11.87 -9.17 21.56
C ALA A 83 10.66 -8.36 21.06
N ASN A 84 10.57 -7.08 21.42
CA ASN A 84 9.50 -6.19 20.97
C ASN A 84 9.48 -5.97 19.44
N ALA A 85 10.65 -5.90 18.81
CA ALA A 85 10.72 -5.78 17.35
C ALA A 85 10.33 -7.10 16.68
N VAL A 86 10.79 -8.24 17.22
CA VAL A 86 10.40 -9.57 16.75
C VAL A 86 8.89 -9.77 16.83
N GLU A 87 8.27 -9.42 17.96
CA GLU A 87 6.82 -9.43 18.14
C GLU A 87 6.11 -8.57 17.08
N ALA A 88 6.52 -7.30 16.95
CA ALA A 88 5.91 -6.38 15.99
C ALA A 88 6.00 -6.87 14.53
N PHE A 89 7.14 -7.43 14.12
CA PHE A 89 7.31 -7.98 12.78
C PHE A 89 6.52 -9.28 12.57
N ASN A 90 6.35 -10.10 13.61
CA ASN A 90 5.53 -11.31 13.54
C ASN A 90 4.05 -10.99 13.33
N GLU A 91 3.52 -9.94 13.98
CA GLU A 91 2.13 -9.50 13.79
C GLU A 91 1.81 -9.19 12.32
N VAL A 92 2.76 -8.59 11.59
CA VAL A 92 2.59 -8.21 10.19
C VAL A 92 3.27 -9.15 9.20
N LEU A 93 3.85 -10.27 9.64
CA LEU A 93 4.64 -11.17 8.80
C LEU A 93 3.85 -11.68 7.58
N ALA A 94 2.60 -12.10 7.80
CA ALA A 94 1.73 -12.56 6.72
C ALA A 94 1.49 -11.45 5.67
N LYS A 95 1.33 -10.21 6.14
CA LYS A 95 1.14 -9.05 5.27
C LYS A 95 2.41 -8.74 4.48
N ILE A 96 3.57 -8.73 5.13
CA ILE A 96 4.88 -8.56 4.48
C ILE A 96 5.05 -9.57 3.34
N LYS A 97 4.83 -10.86 3.62
CA LYS A 97 4.94 -11.94 2.62
C LYS A 97 3.99 -11.71 1.44
N SER A 98 2.75 -11.32 1.71
CA SER A 98 1.78 -11.03 0.64
C SER A 98 2.17 -9.83 -0.23
N GLU A 99 2.74 -8.77 0.37
CA GLU A 99 3.15 -7.58 -0.37
C GLU A 99 4.46 -7.80 -1.15
N ILE A 100 5.35 -8.68 -0.68
CA ILE A 100 6.53 -9.13 -1.47
C ILE A 100 6.06 -9.79 -2.76
N VAL A 101 5.16 -10.77 -2.65
CA VAL A 101 4.65 -11.51 -3.81
C VAL A 101 3.90 -10.58 -4.77
N LYS A 102 3.04 -9.71 -4.22
CA LYS A 102 2.33 -8.71 -5.03
C LYS A 102 3.30 -7.76 -5.73
N SER A 103 4.25 -7.18 -5.00
CA SER A 103 5.27 -6.27 -5.55
C SER A 103 6.04 -6.94 -6.68
N ARG A 104 6.52 -8.17 -6.47
CA ARG A 104 7.18 -8.95 -7.52
C ARG A 104 6.32 -9.08 -8.77
N HIS A 105 5.08 -9.55 -8.64
CA HIS A 105 4.19 -9.77 -9.80
C HIS A 105 3.84 -8.48 -10.53
N ASP A 106 3.75 -7.35 -9.82
CA ASP A 106 3.49 -6.06 -10.45
C ASP A 106 4.73 -5.55 -11.19
N TRP A 107 5.91 -5.65 -10.58
CA TRP A 107 7.17 -5.26 -11.24
C TRP A 107 7.55 -6.16 -12.41
N ASP A 108 7.29 -7.47 -12.35
CA ASP A 108 7.57 -8.40 -13.45
C ASP A 108 6.82 -8.03 -14.75
N LYS A 109 5.73 -7.25 -14.66
CA LYS A 109 5.00 -6.73 -15.83
C LYS A 109 5.60 -5.43 -16.40
N HIS A 110 6.30 -4.65 -15.58
CA HIS A 110 6.68 -3.27 -15.89
C HIS A 110 8.19 -3.08 -15.99
N GLU A 111 8.95 -3.60 -15.04
CA GLU A 111 10.41 -3.58 -15.00
C GLU A 111 10.93 -4.82 -14.24
N PRO A 112 11.11 -5.97 -14.93
CA PRO A 112 11.55 -7.23 -14.32
C PRO A 112 12.91 -7.16 -13.62
N LYS A 113 13.73 -6.13 -13.88
CA LYS A 113 15.01 -5.96 -13.20
C LYS A 113 14.86 -5.71 -11.70
N MET A 114 13.73 -5.14 -11.27
CA MET A 114 13.46 -4.81 -9.86
C MET A 114 13.67 -6.01 -8.93
N TRP A 115 13.16 -7.18 -9.33
CA TRP A 115 13.26 -8.44 -8.58
C TRP A 115 14.25 -9.43 -9.21
N SER A 116 15.23 -8.93 -9.97
CA SER A 116 16.21 -9.77 -10.71
C SER A 116 16.96 -10.78 -9.83
N ARG A 117 17.27 -10.44 -8.57
CA ARG A 117 17.95 -11.36 -7.65
C ARG A 117 17.06 -12.51 -7.14
N ALA A 118 15.74 -12.41 -7.31
CA ALA A 118 14.79 -13.48 -7.07
C ALA A 118 14.40 -14.24 -8.35
N GLN A 119 15.09 -13.96 -9.47
CA GLN A 119 14.80 -14.62 -10.74
C GLN A 119 15.03 -16.13 -10.59
N GLY A 120 14.00 -16.92 -10.92
CA GLY A 120 14.03 -18.38 -10.79
C GLY A 120 13.51 -18.91 -9.44
N LEU A 121 13.24 -18.06 -8.46
CA LEU A 121 12.60 -18.47 -7.22
C LEU A 121 11.07 -18.52 -7.37
N SER A 122 10.45 -19.52 -6.76
CA SER A 122 9.01 -19.54 -6.52
C SER A 122 8.60 -18.52 -5.44
N ASP A 123 7.33 -18.10 -5.44
CA ASP A 123 6.80 -17.22 -4.39
C ASP A 123 6.95 -17.84 -2.99
N HIS A 124 6.87 -19.17 -2.91
CA HIS A 124 7.09 -19.90 -1.67
C HIS A 124 8.54 -19.76 -1.19
N GLU A 125 9.53 -20.01 -2.05
CA GLU A 125 10.95 -19.86 -1.69
C GLU A 125 11.29 -18.41 -1.31
N LEU A 126 10.74 -17.44 -2.03
CA LEU A 126 10.92 -16.02 -1.77
C LEU A 126 10.38 -15.59 -0.39
N THR A 127 9.35 -16.28 0.11
CA THR A 127 8.66 -15.94 1.36
C THR A 127 8.87 -16.94 2.49
N ASN A 128 9.80 -17.90 2.35
CA ASN A 128 10.05 -18.94 3.35
C ASN A 128 10.97 -18.50 4.52
N PHE A 129 11.10 -17.20 4.75
CA PHE A 129 11.85 -16.66 5.89
C PHE A 129 11.01 -16.61 7.17
N THR A 130 11.67 -16.56 8.33
CA THR A 130 11.04 -16.36 9.64
C THR A 130 11.64 -15.14 10.35
N VAL A 131 10.85 -14.45 11.17
CA VAL A 131 11.32 -13.23 11.85
C VAL A 131 12.48 -13.56 12.80
N GLU A 132 12.41 -14.68 13.52
CA GLU A 132 13.38 -15.07 14.53
C GLU A 132 14.78 -15.31 13.98
N ASN A 133 14.88 -15.77 12.73
CA ASN A 133 16.15 -16.14 12.11
C ASN A 133 16.62 -15.13 11.05
N ASP A 134 15.68 -14.43 10.42
CA ASP A 134 15.97 -13.64 9.23
C ASP A 134 15.77 -12.13 9.42
N LEU A 135 15.12 -11.66 10.49
CA LEU A 135 15.18 -10.25 10.86
C LEU A 135 16.57 -9.97 11.46
N VAL A 136 17.47 -9.37 10.68
CA VAL A 136 18.89 -9.24 11.07
C VAL A 136 19.23 -7.90 11.70
N LEU A 137 18.56 -6.82 11.27
CA LEU A 137 18.77 -5.47 11.78
C LEU A 137 17.44 -4.73 11.86
N VAL A 138 17.32 -3.91 12.89
CA VAL A 138 16.19 -2.99 13.05
C VAL A 138 16.68 -1.59 13.41
N ARG A 139 15.84 -0.61 13.09
CA ARG A 139 15.93 0.76 13.60
C ARG A 139 14.53 1.21 13.97
N SER A 140 14.41 2.07 14.96
CA SER A 140 13.15 2.70 15.29
C SER A 140 13.32 4.18 15.57
N GLY A 141 12.27 4.92 15.27
CA GLY A 141 12.19 6.35 15.53
C GLY A 141 10.78 6.72 15.96
N GLY A 142 10.70 7.55 17.00
CA GLY A 142 9.44 8.03 17.54
C GLY A 142 8.83 9.10 16.65
N THR A 143 7.50 9.08 16.54
CA THR A 143 6.69 10.12 15.90
C THR A 143 5.59 10.56 16.85
N SER A 144 4.87 11.63 16.52
CA SER A 144 3.69 12.05 17.29
C SER A 144 2.52 11.04 17.25
N TYR A 145 2.58 10.03 16.37
CA TYR A 145 1.52 9.04 16.15
C TYR A 145 1.96 7.61 16.41
N GLY A 146 3.06 7.41 17.12
CA GLY A 146 3.63 6.08 17.41
C GLY A 146 5.05 5.95 16.91
N ASN A 147 5.55 4.73 16.77
CA ASN A 147 6.90 4.46 16.31
C ASN A 147 6.90 4.00 14.86
N ILE A 148 7.89 4.46 14.10
CA ILE A 148 8.27 3.83 12.84
C ILE A 148 9.36 2.83 13.15
N ILE A 149 9.22 1.60 12.68
CA ILE A 149 10.22 0.56 12.83
C ILE A 149 10.62 0.10 11.43
N LEU A 150 11.92 0.15 11.17
CA LEU A 150 12.54 -0.37 9.96
C LEU A 150 13.15 -1.74 10.28
N GLY A 151 13.02 -2.68 9.36
CA GLY A 151 13.59 -4.01 9.48
C GLY A 151 14.31 -4.41 8.21
N LYS A 152 15.55 -4.92 8.36
CA LYS A 152 16.27 -5.63 7.31
C LYS A 152 16.00 -7.11 7.50
N ILE A 153 15.30 -7.72 6.54
CA ILE A 153 14.93 -9.13 6.56
C ILE A 153 15.70 -9.85 5.47
N ARG A 154 16.41 -10.91 5.85
CA ARG A 154 17.12 -11.79 4.92
C ARG A 154 16.14 -12.68 4.16
N ILE A 155 16.42 -12.93 2.89
CA ILE A 155 15.73 -13.95 2.09
C ILE A 155 16.68 -15.14 1.92
N PRO A 156 16.51 -16.24 2.67
CA PRO A 156 17.47 -17.35 2.68
C PRO A 156 17.73 -17.99 1.31
N ALA A 157 16.73 -17.95 0.43
CA ALA A 157 16.81 -18.51 -0.91
C ALA A 157 17.65 -17.65 -1.88
N VAL A 158 17.96 -16.40 -1.52
CA VAL A 158 18.77 -15.50 -2.34
C VAL A 158 20.20 -15.51 -1.81
N ASN A 159 21.07 -16.21 -2.54
CA ASN A 159 22.51 -16.20 -2.34
C ASN A 159 23.19 -16.35 -3.70
N ASP A 160 23.41 -15.23 -4.37
CA ASP A 160 23.94 -15.16 -5.73
C ASP A 160 25.39 -14.63 -5.72
N ALA A 161 25.89 -14.17 -6.88
CA ALA A 161 27.24 -13.60 -6.97
C ALA A 161 27.42 -12.32 -6.13
N GLU A 162 26.34 -11.65 -5.73
CA GLU A 162 26.34 -10.49 -4.83
C GLU A 162 26.18 -10.90 -3.35
N GLY A 163 26.15 -12.21 -3.05
CA GLY A 163 26.00 -12.76 -1.70
C GLY A 163 24.53 -12.89 -1.28
N GLU A 164 24.27 -12.81 0.03
CA GLU A 164 22.92 -12.92 0.58
C GLU A 164 22.01 -11.75 0.13
N GLY A 165 20.71 -12.04 0.03
CA GLY A 165 19.68 -11.06 -0.32
C GLY A 165 18.89 -10.57 0.90
N PHE A 166 18.62 -9.27 0.95
CA PHE A 166 17.85 -8.63 2.02
C PHE A 166 16.79 -7.69 1.47
N ILE A 167 15.62 -7.68 2.11
CA ILE A 167 14.57 -6.67 1.87
C ILE A 167 14.53 -5.71 3.06
N HIS A 168 14.22 -4.44 2.80
CA HIS A 168 13.96 -3.48 3.85
C HIS A 168 12.46 -3.22 3.95
N VAL A 169 11.94 -3.31 5.17
CA VAL A 169 10.52 -3.22 5.47
C VAL A 169 10.29 -2.11 6.48
N ARG A 170 9.24 -1.32 6.26
CA ARG A 170 8.78 -0.29 7.20
C ARG A 170 7.45 -0.70 7.79
N ILE A 171 7.36 -0.67 9.12
CA ILE A 171 6.13 -0.93 9.88
C ILE A 171 5.85 0.25 10.82
N HIS A 172 4.60 0.38 11.23
CA HIS A 172 4.15 1.39 12.18
C HIS A 172 3.55 0.74 13.42
N ASP A 173 4.08 1.09 14.59
CA ASP A 173 3.60 0.65 15.90
C ASP A 173 2.90 1.84 16.59
N PRO A 174 1.56 1.87 16.65
CA PRO A 174 0.81 3.00 17.21
C PRO A 174 1.00 3.12 18.74
N PRO A 175 0.80 4.31 19.35
CA PRO A 175 1.15 4.59 20.73
C PRO A 175 0.27 3.85 21.75
N ASN A 176 -0.94 3.44 21.35
CA ASN A 176 -1.90 2.77 22.20
C ASN A 176 -1.81 1.26 22.01
N ARG A 177 -0.82 0.64 22.69
CA ARG A 177 -0.72 -0.83 22.81
C ARG A 177 -2.02 -1.40 23.38
N GLY A 178 -2.92 -1.85 22.51
CA GLY A 178 -4.19 -2.49 22.88
C GLY A 178 -5.46 -1.96 22.18
N THR A 179 -5.40 -0.89 21.39
CA THR A 179 -6.56 -0.46 20.56
C THR A 179 -6.30 -0.49 19.06
N GLU A 180 -5.05 -0.40 18.64
CA GLU A 180 -4.63 -0.43 17.24
C GLU A 180 -3.46 -1.39 17.09
N ASP A 181 -3.49 -2.20 16.05
CA ASP A 181 -2.47 -3.21 15.78
C ASP A 181 -1.30 -2.62 15.01
N VAL A 182 -0.14 -3.29 15.08
CA VAL A 182 1.03 -2.96 14.25
C VAL A 182 0.64 -3.08 12.78
N MET A 183 1.02 -2.08 11.98
CA MET A 183 0.67 -2.03 10.55
C MET A 183 1.90 -2.12 9.67
N PHE A 184 1.85 -2.97 8.66
CA PHE A 184 2.78 -2.90 7.53
C PHE A 184 2.59 -1.57 6.81
N HIS A 185 3.68 -0.86 6.56
CA HIS A 185 3.66 0.37 5.79
C HIS A 185 4.14 0.11 4.36
N SER A 186 5.35 -0.43 4.20
CA SER A 186 5.94 -0.60 2.87
C SER A 186 7.18 -1.49 2.79
N LEU A 187 7.52 -1.84 1.56
CA LEU A 187 8.81 -2.41 1.16
C LEU A 187 9.63 -1.32 0.50
N TRP A 188 10.93 -1.31 0.73
CA TRP A 188 11.82 -0.45 -0.02
C TRP A 188 12.10 -1.04 -1.40
N THR A 189 11.95 -0.22 -2.43
CA THR A 189 12.51 -0.45 -3.75
C THR A 189 13.41 0.72 -4.16
N ASP A 190 14.54 0.41 -4.80
CA ASP A 190 15.50 1.39 -5.27
C ASP A 190 15.40 1.55 -6.78
N GLU A 191 14.84 2.68 -7.21
CA GLU A 191 14.87 3.17 -8.60
C GLU A 191 16.15 3.99 -8.90
N GLY A 192 16.99 4.22 -7.89
CA GLY A 192 18.21 4.99 -8.00
C GLY A 192 17.99 6.48 -8.25
N SER A 193 19.10 7.17 -8.57
CA SER A 193 19.02 8.55 -9.04
C SER A 193 18.50 8.57 -10.48
N ARG A 194 17.92 9.71 -10.88
CA ARG A 194 17.60 9.93 -12.29
C ARG A 194 18.84 10.40 -13.03
N ASP A 195 19.09 9.85 -14.21
CA ASP A 195 20.14 10.33 -15.11
C ASP A 195 19.82 11.73 -15.66
N ALA A 196 20.71 12.29 -16.48
CA ALA A 196 20.53 13.62 -17.08
C ALA A 196 19.26 13.73 -17.95
N GLU A 197 18.71 12.60 -18.39
CA GLU A 197 17.49 12.50 -19.19
C GLU A 197 16.26 12.15 -18.33
N GLY A 198 16.39 12.09 -17.00
CA GLY A 198 15.30 11.85 -16.07
C GLY A 198 14.95 10.38 -15.86
N ARG A 199 15.76 9.43 -16.37
CA ARG A 199 15.49 7.98 -16.27
C ARG A 199 16.11 7.38 -15.02
N PRO A 200 15.42 6.46 -14.33
CA PRO A 200 15.97 5.68 -13.22
C PRO A 200 17.27 4.96 -13.60
N THR A 201 18.29 5.04 -12.74
CA THR A 201 19.59 4.41 -12.97
C THR A 201 19.68 2.99 -12.41
N THR A 202 18.85 2.64 -11.42
CA THR A 202 18.81 1.31 -10.80
C THR A 202 17.39 0.83 -10.64
N TRP A 203 17.22 -0.48 -10.45
CA TRP A 203 15.94 -1.13 -10.18
C TRP A 203 16.23 -2.31 -9.27
N ARG A 204 16.03 -2.15 -7.96
CA ARG A 204 16.41 -3.17 -6.97
C ARG A 204 15.48 -3.21 -5.77
N ALA A 205 14.82 -4.35 -5.56
CA ALA A 205 14.03 -4.65 -4.35
C ALA A 205 14.80 -5.51 -3.33
N ILE A 206 15.85 -6.22 -3.77
CA ILE A 206 16.66 -7.09 -2.92
C ILE A 206 18.08 -6.53 -2.84
N HIS A 207 18.44 -6.08 -1.64
CA HIS A 207 19.68 -5.40 -1.31
C HIS A 207 20.74 -6.39 -0.79
N ASN A 208 21.98 -5.93 -0.73
CA ASN A 208 23.07 -6.69 -0.12
C ASN A 208 23.18 -6.36 1.38
N LEU A 209 24.05 -7.08 2.08
CA LEU A 209 24.26 -6.90 3.52
C LEU A 209 24.69 -5.47 3.86
N ASP A 210 25.56 -4.88 3.04
CA ASP A 210 26.18 -3.57 3.28
C ASP A 210 25.24 -2.38 3.03
N THR A 211 24.10 -2.60 2.36
CA THR A 211 23.14 -1.53 2.11
C THR A 211 22.55 -1.05 3.44
N PRO A 212 22.66 0.24 3.79
CA PRO A 212 22.25 0.72 5.11
C PRO A 212 20.73 0.69 5.26
N LEU A 213 20.26 0.43 6.49
CA LEU A 213 18.84 0.49 6.82
C LEU A 213 18.48 1.95 7.13
N GLU A 214 18.01 2.66 6.12
CA GLU A 214 17.64 4.09 6.21
C GLU A 214 16.15 4.29 5.97
N PHE A 215 15.68 5.51 6.24
CA PHE A 215 14.28 5.84 5.99
C PHE A 215 13.98 5.89 4.49
N PHE A 216 12.82 5.35 4.10
CA PHE A 216 12.29 5.41 2.74
C PHE A 216 10.80 5.74 2.75
N ASN A 217 10.32 6.37 1.68
CA ASN A 217 8.96 6.94 1.59
C ASN A 217 7.90 6.01 0.98
N GLU A 218 8.31 5.00 0.20
CA GLU A 218 7.39 4.12 -0.53
C GLU A 218 6.40 3.41 0.39
#